data_AF-A0A7G9NXH5-F1
#
_entry.id   AF-A0A7G9NXH5-F1
#
_cell.length_a   1.000
_cell.length_b   1.000
_cell.length_c   1.000
_cell.angle_alpha   90.00
_cell.angle_beta   90.00
_cell.angle_gamma   90.00
#
_symmetry.space_group_name_H-M   'P 1'
#
loop_
_entity.id
_entity.type
_entity.pdbx_description
1 polymer ?
#
loop_
_entity_poly.entity_id
_entity_poly.type
_entity_poly.pdbx_seq_one_letter_code
_entity_poly.pdbx_strand_id
1 'polypeptide(L)'
;MTPGNDQHETLRDLMQAMLDGEFDDAQRQQLEARILEDETARQHYLDVMEIHAMVQWSQQWNDAEGDEAPPVKAPVRATRPARPWRRWAMAAALVLAGIATMMIIESNRAGTGDEPGQTTDKTSSLAMITDMHNVRWADGSQPLQAGQPLVTRRLELESGRVQMMFASGAVVDLIGPAVFEMSDRNRAWLHRGELLAWVPDKARGFTVDTPAGRVVDLGTEFALRVDDKGMSLLHVLSGHVEVQGVRTESLIAGQSVQFDATSLSSPTQGSTTPFAELLRPMPMLGYVHYGFDQLDDAKTPDDGVGMLGGPFNANLTWAQPGEGGAAPTQGPFDKALRFDGINDYLTTDFPGIGDDAPRTVALWVRIPADVSRDNAYGMLSYGQHAPGRTWQMSWNPIPADGAVGAARVGLHSSQLVGTTDLRDGQWHHIAATFDGSRFKLYVDAQLEADDDFANMMHTDVSPASHPLTLGRNLSPGGGFFRGAIDEVYFFDAALTADDVRHLMQTNHVPGYEGE
;
A
#
# COMPACT_ATOMS: atom_id res chain seq x y z
N MET A 1 57.84 12.38 -4.43
CA MET A 1 57.25 13.33 -3.47
C MET A 1 56.09 13.99 -4.17
N THR A 2 54.88 13.53 -3.85
CA THR A 2 53.64 13.84 -4.56
C THR A 2 52.95 15.01 -3.85
N PRO A 3 52.56 16.12 -4.51
CA PRO A 3 52.13 17.36 -3.86
C PRO A 3 50.64 17.39 -3.43
N GLY A 4 50.00 16.23 -3.23
CA GLY A 4 48.55 16.13 -2.99
C GLY A 4 48.11 15.89 -1.54
N ASN A 5 49.05 15.54 -0.63
CA ASN A 5 48.69 15.12 0.73
C ASN A 5 48.69 16.28 1.75
N ASP A 6 49.55 17.29 1.54
CA ASP A 6 49.71 18.41 2.49
C ASP A 6 48.52 19.40 2.52
N GLN A 7 47.69 19.44 1.46
CA GLN A 7 46.59 20.41 1.34
C GLN A 7 45.32 20.02 2.11
N HIS A 8 45.02 18.71 2.21
CA HIS A 8 43.88 18.20 3.00
C HIS A 8 44.19 18.13 4.50
N GLU A 9 45.44 17.84 4.89
CA GLU A 9 45.86 17.92 6.31
C GLU A 9 45.74 19.36 6.84
N THR A 10 46.15 20.37 6.06
CA THR A 10 46.04 21.78 6.49
C THR A 10 44.60 22.30 6.63
N LEU A 11 43.61 21.79 5.89
CA LEU A 11 42.21 22.24 6.03
C LEU A 11 41.57 21.66 7.31
N ARG A 12 41.83 20.38 7.60
CA ARG A 12 41.33 19.75 8.82
C ARG A 12 41.91 20.38 10.07
N ASP A 13 43.20 20.69 10.09
CA ASP A 13 43.85 21.31 11.24
C ASP A 13 43.27 22.71 11.54
N LEU A 14 42.96 23.49 10.50
CA LEU A 14 42.30 24.80 10.65
C LEU A 14 40.88 24.66 11.21
N MET A 15 40.13 23.66 10.74
CA MET A 15 38.77 23.41 11.21
C MET A 15 38.75 22.84 12.64
N GLN A 16 39.71 21.99 12.99
CA GLN A 16 39.90 21.44 14.32
C GLN A 16 40.23 22.55 15.33
N ALA A 17 41.18 23.44 15.00
CA ALA A 17 41.50 24.60 15.84
C ALA A 17 40.29 25.53 16.06
N MET A 18 39.43 25.69 15.04
CA MET A 18 38.16 26.43 15.16
C MET A 18 37.16 25.77 16.12
N LEU A 19 37.04 24.44 16.07
CA LEU A 19 36.16 23.68 16.96
C LEU A 19 36.64 23.67 18.41
N ASP A 20 37.94 23.62 18.61
CA ASP A 20 38.56 23.59 19.94
C ASP A 20 38.64 24.99 20.59
N GLY A 21 38.25 26.04 19.85
CA GLY A 21 38.25 27.44 20.32
C GLY A 21 39.65 28.09 20.33
N GLU A 22 40.64 27.44 19.73
CA GLU A 22 42.05 27.87 19.66
C GLU A 22 42.39 28.45 18.26
N PHE A 23 41.47 29.23 17.68
CA PHE A 23 41.53 29.68 16.29
C PHE A 23 41.86 31.17 16.16
N ASP A 24 43.03 31.48 15.58
CA ASP A 24 43.51 32.85 15.44
C ASP A 24 43.03 33.55 14.14
N ASP A 25 43.19 34.88 14.08
CA ASP A 25 42.72 35.69 12.95
C ASP A 25 43.43 35.36 11.63
N ALA A 26 44.68 34.88 11.68
CA ALA A 26 45.44 34.51 10.49
C ALA A 26 44.95 33.16 9.92
N GLN A 27 44.65 32.20 10.81
CA GLN A 27 44.03 30.93 10.49
C GLN A 27 42.60 31.12 9.96
N ARG A 28 41.85 32.09 10.51
CA ARG A 28 40.51 32.47 10.01
C ARG A 28 40.53 32.95 8.57
N GLN A 29 41.42 33.88 8.23
CA GLN A 29 41.54 34.36 6.85
C GLN A 29 41.99 33.26 5.88
N GLN A 30 42.85 32.34 6.32
CA GLN A 30 43.24 31.19 5.50
C GLN A 30 42.10 30.21 5.25
N LEU A 31 41.27 29.94 6.27
CA LEU A 31 40.10 29.07 6.13
C LEU A 31 39.04 29.71 5.23
N GLU A 32 38.73 30.99 5.43
CA GLU A 32 37.77 31.74 4.60
C GLU A 32 38.17 31.75 3.12
N ALA A 33 39.44 32.04 2.82
CA ALA A 33 39.93 32.04 1.44
C ALA A 33 39.76 30.66 0.78
N ARG A 34 40.05 29.57 1.50
CA ARG A 34 39.92 28.21 0.98
C ARG A 34 38.47 27.77 0.75
N ILE A 35 37.56 28.14 1.64
CA ILE A 35 36.13 27.84 1.51
C ILE A 35 35.51 28.58 0.31
N LEU A 36 36.00 29.78 0.01
CA LEU A 36 35.55 30.56 -1.13
C LEU A 36 36.05 30.01 -2.46
N GLU A 37 37.27 29.47 -2.51
CA GLU A 37 37.91 29.00 -3.74
C GLU A 37 37.58 27.53 -4.11
N ASP A 38 37.36 26.64 -3.13
CA ASP A 38 37.16 25.20 -3.37
C ASP A 38 35.80 24.73 -2.85
N GLU A 39 34.95 24.24 -3.77
CA GLU A 39 33.63 23.68 -3.48
C GLU A 39 33.72 22.45 -2.56
N THR A 40 34.75 21.64 -2.70
CA THR A 40 34.96 20.45 -1.87
C THR A 40 35.34 20.85 -0.44
N ALA A 41 36.18 21.87 -0.29
CA ALA A 41 36.55 22.43 1.01
C ALA A 41 35.35 23.10 1.70
N ARG A 42 34.48 23.75 0.92
CA ARG A 42 33.23 24.36 1.41
C ARG A 42 32.25 23.32 1.93
N GLN A 43 32.02 22.24 1.18
CA GLN A 43 31.17 21.14 1.64
C GLN A 43 31.74 20.51 2.91
N HIS A 44 33.06 20.25 2.95
CA HIS A 44 33.70 19.69 4.15
C HIS A 44 33.56 20.59 5.39
N TYR A 45 33.67 21.92 5.21
CA TYR A 45 33.44 22.89 6.27
C TYR A 45 32.01 22.84 6.82
N LEU A 46 31.02 22.77 5.93
CA LEU A 46 29.61 22.69 6.30
C LEU A 46 29.31 21.39 7.06
N ASP A 47 29.80 20.24 6.58
CA ASP A 47 29.61 18.94 7.22
C ASP A 47 30.13 18.94 8.68
N VAL A 48 31.31 19.52 8.91
CA VAL A 48 31.93 19.53 10.24
C VAL A 48 31.24 20.51 11.20
N MET A 49 30.78 21.66 10.70
CA MET A 49 29.96 22.59 11.51
C MET A 49 28.61 22.00 11.88
N GLU A 50 28.01 21.24 10.98
CA GLU A 50 26.76 20.56 11.22
C GLU A 50 26.90 19.48 12.31
N ILE A 51 27.91 18.62 12.22
CA ILE A 51 28.20 17.61 13.24
C ILE A 51 28.44 18.29 14.60
N HIS A 52 29.19 19.38 14.65
CA HIS A 52 29.45 20.10 15.89
C HIS A 52 28.18 20.71 16.50
N ALA A 53 27.31 21.31 15.67
CA ALA A 53 26.03 21.86 16.11
C ALA A 53 25.10 20.76 16.65
N MET A 54 25.06 19.59 16.01
CA MET A 54 24.26 18.44 16.45
C MET A 54 24.75 17.88 17.79
N VAL A 55 26.08 17.80 18.00
CA VAL A 55 26.65 17.34 19.28
C VAL A 55 26.29 18.31 20.41
N GLN A 56 26.38 19.63 20.18
CA GLN A 56 25.98 20.63 21.18
C GLN A 56 24.48 20.55 21.51
N TRP A 57 23.62 20.32 20.51
CA TRP A 57 22.19 20.13 20.70
C TRP A 57 21.86 18.87 21.52
N SER A 58 22.57 17.77 21.28
CA SER A 58 22.38 16.50 22.01
C SER A 58 22.76 16.59 23.49
N GLN A 59 23.76 17.39 23.84
CA GLN A 59 24.15 17.61 25.24
C GLN A 59 23.11 18.43 25.99
N GLN A 60 22.54 19.47 25.34
CA GLN A 60 21.45 20.27 25.94
C GLN A 60 20.18 19.45 26.24
N TRP A 61 19.93 18.39 25.49
CA TRP A 61 18.78 17.50 25.72
C TRP A 61 19.01 16.52 26.88
N ASN A 62 20.22 15.96 27.00
CA ASN A 62 20.56 15.06 28.11
C ASN A 62 20.63 15.78 29.48
N ASP A 63 21.00 17.07 29.49
CA ASP A 63 21.04 17.86 30.72
C ASP A 63 19.62 18.26 31.22
N ALA A 64 18.59 18.11 30.38
CA ALA A 64 17.20 18.49 30.70
C ALA A 64 16.35 17.36 31.31
N GLU A 65 16.79 16.10 31.25
CA GLU A 65 16.05 14.91 31.74
C GLU A 65 16.51 14.39 33.13
N GLY A 66 17.17 15.25 33.91
CA GLY A 66 17.74 14.90 35.22
C GLY A 66 16.80 14.93 36.44
N ASP A 67 15.50 14.59 36.33
CA ASP A 67 14.60 14.49 37.50
C ASP A 67 13.83 13.14 37.57
N GLU A 68 13.96 12.46 38.71
CA GLU A 68 13.52 11.08 39.01
C GLU A 68 12.03 10.80 38.75
N ALA A 69 11.73 9.70 38.04
CA ALA A 69 10.37 9.20 37.83
C ALA A 69 9.78 8.50 39.10
N PRO A 70 8.49 8.73 39.46
CA PRO A 70 7.86 8.06 40.59
C PRO A 70 7.36 6.63 40.26
N PRO A 71 7.16 5.74 41.26
CA PRO A 71 6.96 4.31 41.01
C PRO A 71 5.53 3.95 40.56
N VAL A 72 5.45 3.02 39.61
CA VAL A 72 4.23 2.49 39.00
C VAL A 72 3.50 1.53 39.96
N LYS A 73 2.17 1.68 40.14
CA LYS A 73 1.30 0.70 40.82
C LYS A 73 0.66 -0.27 39.82
N ALA A 74 0.59 -1.55 40.20
CA ALA A 74 0.05 -2.65 39.39
C ALA A 74 -1.46 -2.52 39.07
N PRO A 75 -1.94 -3.04 37.93
CA PRO A 75 -3.31 -2.81 37.45
C PRO A 75 -4.36 -3.71 38.13
N VAL A 76 -5.53 -3.13 38.36
CA VAL A 76 -6.77 -3.78 38.80
C VAL A 76 -7.48 -4.41 37.60
N ARG A 77 -7.97 -5.64 37.77
CA ARG A 77 -8.66 -6.45 36.75
C ARG A 77 -10.09 -5.94 36.54
N ALA A 78 -10.40 -5.43 35.35
CA ALA A 78 -11.76 -5.07 34.93
C ALA A 78 -12.35 -6.11 33.96
N THR A 79 -13.62 -6.47 34.17
CA THR A 79 -14.42 -7.39 33.38
C THR A 79 -14.95 -6.72 32.10
N ARG A 80 -14.85 -7.42 30.95
CA ARG A 80 -15.32 -6.95 29.63
C ARG A 80 -16.82 -7.26 29.42
N PRO A 81 -17.63 -6.33 28.88
CA PRO A 81 -18.88 -6.68 28.20
C PRO A 81 -18.63 -7.02 26.71
N ALA A 82 -19.52 -7.83 26.13
CA ALA A 82 -19.41 -8.43 24.80
C ALA A 82 -19.50 -7.42 23.63
N ARG A 83 -18.75 -7.70 22.56
CA ARG A 83 -18.49 -6.87 21.37
C ARG A 83 -19.64 -6.87 20.32
N PRO A 84 -19.81 -5.79 19.52
CA PRO A 84 -20.88 -5.59 18.55
C PRO A 84 -20.48 -5.96 17.11
N TRP A 85 -20.11 -7.21 16.85
CA TRP A 85 -19.70 -7.67 15.50
C TRP A 85 -20.85 -7.79 14.48
N ARG A 86 -22.11 -7.84 14.96
CA ARG A 86 -23.30 -8.05 14.11
C ARG A 86 -23.69 -6.89 13.18
N ARG A 87 -23.14 -5.69 13.38
CA ARG A 87 -23.54 -4.50 12.58
C ARG A 87 -22.85 -4.43 11.22
N TRP A 88 -21.61 -4.92 11.11
CA TRP A 88 -20.82 -4.87 9.87
C TRP A 88 -21.21 -5.96 8.86
N ALA A 89 -21.64 -7.15 9.33
CA ALA A 89 -22.10 -8.25 8.47
C ALA A 89 -23.40 -7.94 7.70
N MET A 90 -24.22 -6.99 8.18
CA MET A 90 -25.47 -6.59 7.52
C MET A 90 -25.25 -5.58 6.38
N ALA A 91 -24.21 -4.75 6.44
CA ALA A 91 -23.93 -3.72 5.43
C ALA A 91 -23.36 -4.34 4.15
N ALA A 92 -22.37 -5.22 4.26
CA ALA A 92 -21.77 -5.94 3.12
C ALA A 92 -22.80 -6.81 2.36
N ALA A 93 -23.75 -7.43 3.08
CA ALA A 93 -24.80 -8.26 2.47
C ALA A 93 -25.79 -7.46 1.60
N LEU A 94 -26.01 -6.17 1.90
CA LEU A 94 -26.92 -5.31 1.13
C LEU A 94 -26.29 -4.82 -0.17
N VAL A 95 -25.00 -4.50 -0.16
CA VAL A 95 -24.23 -4.11 -1.36
C VAL A 95 -24.14 -5.27 -2.34
N LEU A 96 -23.76 -6.46 -1.86
CA LEU A 96 -23.69 -7.68 -2.69
C LEU A 96 -25.05 -8.07 -3.27
N ALA A 97 -26.14 -7.89 -2.51
CA ALA A 97 -27.50 -8.08 -3.03
C ALA A 97 -27.88 -7.07 -4.12
N GLY A 98 -27.37 -5.84 -4.05
CA GLY A 98 -27.53 -4.81 -5.07
C GLY A 98 -26.85 -5.20 -6.39
N ILE A 99 -25.59 -5.64 -6.32
CA ILE A 99 -24.80 -6.09 -7.48
C ILE A 99 -25.45 -7.32 -8.15
N ALA A 100 -25.90 -8.30 -7.36
CA ALA A 100 -26.62 -9.47 -7.88
C ALA A 100 -27.93 -9.08 -8.58
N THR A 101 -28.64 -8.08 -8.04
CA THR A 101 -29.87 -7.56 -8.66
C THR A 101 -29.57 -6.81 -9.96
N MET A 102 -28.47 -6.07 -10.02
CA MET A 102 -28.03 -5.36 -11.23
C MET A 102 -27.67 -6.34 -12.36
N MET A 103 -26.93 -7.41 -12.06
CA MET A 103 -26.63 -8.47 -13.05
C MET A 103 -27.90 -9.12 -13.62
N ILE A 104 -28.90 -9.36 -12.78
CA ILE A 104 -30.19 -9.91 -13.23
C ILE A 104 -30.92 -8.91 -14.14
N ILE A 105 -30.93 -7.62 -13.77
CA ILE A 105 -31.57 -6.56 -14.57
C ILE A 105 -30.88 -6.40 -15.92
N GLU A 106 -29.54 -6.44 -15.96
CA GLU A 106 -28.75 -6.31 -17.18
C GLU A 106 -28.96 -7.51 -18.11
N SER A 107 -29.09 -8.72 -17.53
CA SER A 107 -29.47 -9.92 -18.28
C SER A 107 -30.88 -9.84 -18.89
N ASN A 108 -31.80 -9.12 -18.24
CA ASN A 108 -33.20 -8.96 -18.66
C ASN A 108 -33.43 -7.77 -19.61
N ARG A 109 -32.59 -6.72 -19.55
CA ARG A 109 -32.65 -5.57 -20.47
C ARG A 109 -32.22 -5.92 -21.90
N ALA A 110 -31.46 -7.00 -22.09
CA ALA A 110 -31.03 -7.48 -23.41
C ALA A 110 -32.12 -8.26 -24.20
N GLY A 111 -33.41 -7.94 -23.96
CA GLY A 111 -34.55 -8.75 -24.36
C GLY A 111 -35.78 -7.98 -24.83
N THR A 112 -35.63 -6.94 -25.64
CA THR A 112 -36.72 -6.44 -26.50
C THR A 112 -36.14 -5.87 -27.79
N GLY A 113 -36.16 -6.67 -28.85
CA GLY A 113 -35.81 -6.27 -30.21
C GLY A 113 -36.04 -7.46 -31.13
N ASP A 114 -37.20 -7.48 -31.79
CA ASP A 114 -37.58 -8.46 -32.80
C ASP A 114 -36.70 -8.30 -34.07
N GLU A 115 -35.81 -9.25 -34.35
CA GLU A 115 -35.44 -9.67 -35.72
C GLU A 115 -35.01 -11.15 -35.72
N PRO A 116 -35.44 -11.98 -36.69
CA PRO A 116 -35.10 -13.39 -36.73
C PRO A 116 -33.85 -13.65 -37.57
N GLY A 117 -32.84 -14.26 -36.96
CA GLY A 117 -31.80 -14.98 -37.70
C GLY A 117 -30.36 -14.63 -37.33
N GLN A 118 -29.91 -15.09 -36.17
CA GLN A 118 -28.57 -15.64 -35.96
C GLN A 118 -28.52 -16.19 -34.54
N THR A 119 -28.28 -17.50 -34.42
CA THR A 119 -27.97 -18.16 -33.14
C THR A 119 -26.59 -17.69 -32.66
N THR A 120 -26.54 -16.55 -31.99
CA THR A 120 -25.39 -16.19 -31.14
C THR A 120 -25.65 -16.79 -29.77
N ASP A 121 -24.83 -17.78 -29.40
CA ASP A 121 -24.76 -18.36 -28.07
C ASP A 121 -24.47 -17.21 -27.07
N LYS A 122 -25.51 -16.72 -26.37
CA LYS A 122 -25.37 -15.71 -25.32
C LYS A 122 -24.61 -16.36 -24.17
N THR A 123 -23.28 -16.18 -24.13
CA THR A 123 -22.43 -16.56 -23.00
C THR A 123 -22.88 -15.81 -21.74
N SER A 124 -23.79 -16.41 -20.97
CA SER A 124 -24.18 -15.88 -19.67
C SER A 124 -23.02 -16.04 -18.70
N SER A 125 -22.59 -14.95 -18.07
CA SER A 125 -21.59 -14.95 -17.00
C SER A 125 -22.00 -15.91 -15.87
N LEU A 126 -21.03 -16.67 -15.35
CA LEU A 126 -21.26 -17.66 -14.30
C LEU A 126 -21.09 -17.06 -12.90
N ALA A 127 -20.12 -16.16 -12.78
CA ALA A 127 -19.78 -15.44 -11.56
C ALA A 127 -19.12 -14.09 -11.92
N MET A 128 -18.74 -13.31 -10.91
CA MET A 128 -17.91 -12.10 -11.03
C MET A 128 -16.88 -12.11 -9.92
N ILE A 129 -15.65 -11.70 -10.22
CA ILE A 129 -14.66 -11.44 -9.18
C ILE A 129 -15.02 -10.14 -8.48
N THR A 130 -15.27 -10.18 -7.18
CA THR A 130 -15.61 -8.99 -6.39
C THR A 130 -14.40 -8.39 -5.71
N ASP A 131 -13.40 -9.21 -5.34
CA ASP A 131 -12.20 -8.73 -4.66
C ASP A 131 -11.03 -9.72 -4.85
N MET A 132 -9.80 -9.25 -4.75
CA MET A 132 -8.57 -10.04 -4.94
C MET A 132 -7.45 -9.51 -4.06
N HIS A 133 -6.65 -10.39 -3.47
CA HIS A 133 -5.51 -10.01 -2.63
C HIS A 133 -4.29 -10.90 -2.87
N ASN A 134 -3.15 -10.28 -3.20
CA ASN A 134 -1.85 -10.94 -3.45
C ASN A 134 -1.93 -12.15 -4.41
N VAL A 135 -2.77 -12.03 -5.43
CA VAL A 135 -3.09 -13.11 -6.36
C VAL A 135 -1.99 -13.31 -7.37
N ARG A 136 -1.53 -14.56 -7.48
CA ARG A 136 -0.69 -15.05 -8.56
C ARG A 136 -1.40 -16.19 -9.27
N TRP A 137 -1.72 -15.99 -10.55
CA TRP A 137 -2.33 -17.00 -11.41
C TRP A 137 -1.26 -17.98 -11.93
N ALA A 138 -1.67 -19.22 -12.22
CA ALA A 138 -0.77 -20.20 -12.82
C ALA A 138 -0.34 -19.82 -14.24
N ASP A 139 0.89 -20.17 -14.60
CA ASP A 139 1.47 -19.91 -15.93
C ASP A 139 0.54 -20.39 -17.07
N GLY A 140 0.24 -19.48 -18.00
CA GLY A 140 -0.67 -19.74 -19.13
C GLY A 140 -2.15 -19.42 -18.87
N SER A 141 -2.51 -19.04 -17.64
CA SER A 141 -3.83 -18.48 -17.33
C SER A 141 -3.92 -17.01 -17.77
N GLN A 142 -5.08 -16.57 -18.24
CA GLN A 142 -5.33 -15.14 -18.45
C GLN A 142 -5.49 -14.48 -17.06
N PRO A 143 -4.72 -13.42 -16.75
CA PRO A 143 -4.90 -12.70 -15.49
C PRO A 143 -6.27 -12.03 -15.48
N LEU A 144 -7.04 -12.29 -14.42
CA LEU A 144 -8.36 -11.73 -14.20
C LEU A 144 -8.28 -10.58 -13.18
N GLN A 145 -9.21 -9.64 -13.28
CA GLN A 145 -9.31 -8.47 -12.40
C GLN A 145 -10.64 -8.46 -11.63
N ALA A 146 -10.67 -7.74 -10.51
CA ALA A 146 -11.92 -7.43 -9.81
C ALA A 146 -12.89 -6.65 -10.73
N GLY A 147 -14.19 -6.87 -10.54
CA GLY A 147 -15.26 -6.29 -11.36
C GLY A 147 -15.48 -6.98 -12.72
N GLN A 148 -14.65 -7.97 -13.10
CA GLN A 148 -14.83 -8.68 -14.38
C GLN A 148 -15.83 -9.86 -14.25
N PRO A 149 -16.81 -9.98 -15.16
CA PRO A 149 -17.65 -11.18 -15.27
C PRO A 149 -16.82 -12.39 -15.71
N LEU A 150 -16.96 -13.50 -14.98
CA LEU A 150 -16.27 -14.74 -15.28
C LEU A 150 -17.04 -15.53 -16.34
N VAL A 151 -16.41 -15.62 -17.52
CA VAL A 151 -16.81 -16.48 -18.64
C VAL A 151 -15.95 -17.74 -18.72
N THR A 152 -14.71 -17.68 -18.19
CA THR A 152 -13.86 -18.86 -18.02
C THR A 152 -14.45 -19.80 -16.97
N ARG A 153 -14.35 -21.10 -17.21
CA ARG A 153 -14.86 -22.12 -16.28
C ARG A 153 -13.82 -22.58 -15.28
N ARG A 154 -12.53 -22.38 -15.51
CA ARG A 154 -11.47 -22.94 -14.65
C ARG A 154 -10.51 -21.85 -14.21
N LEU A 155 -10.18 -21.87 -12.92
CA LEU A 155 -9.30 -20.94 -12.22
C LEU A 155 -8.16 -21.75 -11.59
N GLU A 156 -6.93 -21.37 -11.90
CA GLU A 156 -5.72 -21.98 -11.33
C GLU A 156 -4.90 -20.90 -10.63
N LEU A 157 -4.87 -21.00 -9.30
CA LEU A 157 -4.26 -20.02 -8.41
C LEU A 157 -3.00 -20.62 -7.81
N GLU A 158 -1.85 -19.97 -7.98
CA GLU A 158 -0.59 -20.37 -7.35
C GLU A 158 -0.52 -19.86 -5.91
N SER A 159 -0.96 -18.62 -5.68
CA SER A 159 -1.03 -17.99 -4.36
C SER A 159 -2.05 -16.85 -4.32
N GLY A 160 -2.39 -16.40 -3.12
CA GLY A 160 -3.29 -15.26 -2.87
C GLY A 160 -4.73 -15.68 -2.58
N ARG A 161 -5.62 -14.69 -2.50
CA ARG A 161 -7.04 -14.88 -2.20
C ARG A 161 -7.90 -14.19 -3.25
N VAL A 162 -8.93 -14.88 -3.73
CA VAL A 162 -9.92 -14.35 -4.68
C VAL A 162 -11.30 -14.46 -4.06
N GLN A 163 -12.04 -13.36 -3.99
CA GLN A 163 -13.47 -13.37 -3.69
C GLN A 163 -14.27 -13.26 -4.98
N MET A 164 -15.30 -14.08 -5.08
CA MET A 164 -16.16 -14.12 -6.24
C MET A 164 -17.61 -14.34 -5.86
N MET A 165 -18.50 -13.64 -6.55
CA MET A 165 -19.94 -13.77 -6.41
C MET A 165 -20.52 -14.51 -7.62
N PHE A 166 -21.15 -15.65 -7.37
CA PHE A 166 -21.88 -16.41 -8.37
C PHE A 166 -23.16 -15.69 -8.80
N ALA A 167 -23.62 -15.98 -10.01
CA ALA A 167 -24.90 -15.46 -10.48
C ALA A 167 -26.11 -15.96 -9.65
N SER A 168 -25.95 -17.04 -8.86
CA SER A 168 -26.95 -17.45 -7.86
C SER A 168 -27.01 -16.52 -6.62
N GLY A 169 -25.97 -15.70 -6.40
CA GLY A 169 -25.79 -14.88 -5.21
C GLY A 169 -24.91 -15.54 -4.12
N ALA A 170 -24.41 -16.75 -4.35
CA ALA A 170 -23.42 -17.36 -3.46
C ALA A 170 -22.07 -16.61 -3.58
N VAL A 171 -21.45 -16.31 -2.44
CA VAL A 171 -20.13 -15.68 -2.38
C VAL A 171 -19.12 -16.73 -1.97
N VAL A 172 -18.00 -16.79 -2.70
CA VAL A 172 -16.94 -17.77 -2.52
C VAL A 172 -15.61 -17.04 -2.39
N ASP A 173 -14.94 -17.24 -1.26
CA ASP A 173 -13.53 -16.91 -1.09
C ASP A 173 -12.68 -18.15 -1.36
N LEU A 174 -11.72 -18.01 -2.26
CA LEU A 174 -10.77 -19.05 -2.65
C LEU A 174 -9.36 -18.63 -2.24
N ILE A 175 -8.62 -19.51 -1.56
CA ILE A 175 -7.20 -19.27 -1.21
C ILE A 175 -6.30 -20.25 -1.97
N GLY A 176 -5.27 -19.69 -2.61
CA GLY A 176 -4.25 -20.42 -3.35
C GLY A 176 -3.20 -21.04 -2.43
N PRO A 177 -2.57 -22.15 -2.81
CA PRO A 177 -2.67 -22.81 -4.11
C PRO A 177 -3.98 -23.57 -4.31
N ALA A 178 -4.70 -23.28 -5.41
CA ALA A 178 -6.03 -23.82 -5.66
C ALA A 178 -6.30 -24.10 -7.14
N VAL A 179 -7.11 -25.13 -7.41
CA VAL A 179 -7.67 -25.41 -8.75
C VAL A 179 -9.17 -25.53 -8.60
N PHE A 180 -9.88 -24.56 -9.18
CA PHE A 180 -11.31 -24.38 -9.00
C PHE A 180 -12.01 -24.29 -10.35
N GLU A 181 -13.17 -24.93 -10.49
CA GLU A 181 -13.90 -24.99 -11.75
C GLU A 181 -15.39 -24.68 -11.56
N MET A 182 -15.89 -23.64 -12.20
CA MET A 182 -17.30 -23.28 -12.25
C MET A 182 -18.02 -24.15 -13.27
N SER A 183 -18.89 -25.03 -12.79
CA SER A 183 -19.70 -25.90 -13.64
C SER A 183 -20.90 -25.15 -14.23
N ASP A 184 -21.59 -24.37 -13.40
CA ASP A 184 -22.71 -23.52 -13.76
C ASP A 184 -22.93 -22.39 -12.73
N ARG A 185 -24.06 -21.68 -12.83
CA ARG A 185 -24.40 -20.51 -12.00
C ARG A 185 -24.59 -20.82 -10.51
N ASN A 186 -24.75 -22.09 -10.13
CA ASN A 186 -25.00 -22.52 -8.74
C ASN A 186 -24.18 -23.76 -8.34
N ARG A 187 -23.14 -24.10 -9.12
CA ARG A 187 -22.34 -25.31 -8.91
C ARG A 187 -20.90 -25.13 -9.33
N ALA A 188 -19.99 -25.62 -8.50
CA ALA A 188 -18.57 -25.59 -8.76
C ALA A 188 -17.86 -26.88 -8.33
N TRP A 189 -16.62 -27.03 -8.79
CA TRP A 189 -15.69 -28.10 -8.48
C TRP A 189 -14.47 -27.51 -7.78
N LEU A 190 -14.12 -28.04 -6.62
CA LEU A 190 -12.86 -27.76 -5.94
C LEU A 190 -11.95 -28.98 -6.08
N HIS A 191 -10.97 -28.91 -6.99
CA HIS A 191 -10.03 -30.01 -7.24
C HIS A 191 -8.97 -30.09 -6.14
N ARG A 192 -8.47 -28.94 -5.70
CA ARG A 192 -7.58 -28.76 -4.53
C ARG A 192 -7.63 -27.31 -4.04
N GLY A 193 -7.23 -27.09 -2.79
CA GLY A 193 -7.13 -25.76 -2.17
C GLY A 193 -8.17 -25.54 -1.08
N GLU A 194 -8.40 -24.27 -0.75
CA GLU A 194 -9.28 -23.86 0.34
C GLU A 194 -10.35 -22.91 -0.13
N LEU A 195 -11.58 -23.15 0.34
CA LEU A 195 -12.77 -22.41 -0.03
C LEU A 195 -13.58 -22.08 1.22
N LEU A 196 -14.05 -20.84 1.32
CA LEU A 196 -15.10 -20.41 2.23
C LEU A 196 -16.30 -19.96 1.38
N ALA A 197 -17.45 -20.56 1.61
CA ALA A 197 -18.68 -20.18 0.92
C ALA A 197 -19.67 -19.55 1.91
N TRP A 198 -20.24 -18.41 1.50
CA TRP A 198 -21.40 -17.80 2.13
C TRP A 198 -22.57 -17.85 1.15
N VAL A 199 -23.62 -18.59 1.53
CA VAL A 199 -24.76 -18.86 0.65
C VAL A 199 -26.03 -18.28 1.28
N PRO A 200 -26.55 -17.14 0.77
CA PRO A 200 -27.77 -16.56 1.29
C PRO A 200 -28.99 -17.45 0.94
N ASP A 201 -30.12 -17.22 1.62
CA ASP A 201 -31.35 -18.02 1.43
C ASP A 201 -31.84 -18.09 -0.02
N LYS A 202 -31.57 -17.06 -0.83
CA LYS A 202 -31.93 -17.00 -2.25
C LYS A 202 -31.07 -17.91 -3.14
N ALA A 203 -29.89 -18.30 -2.66
CA ALA A 203 -28.90 -19.12 -3.36
C ALA A 203 -28.83 -20.57 -2.83
N ARG A 204 -29.80 -20.99 -2.00
CA ARG A 204 -29.88 -22.34 -1.44
C ARG A 204 -29.76 -23.41 -2.51
N GLY A 205 -29.02 -24.47 -2.19
CA GLY A 205 -28.67 -25.55 -3.13
C GLY A 205 -27.37 -25.31 -3.88
N PHE A 206 -26.60 -24.26 -3.54
CA PHE A 206 -25.25 -24.10 -4.05
C PHE A 206 -24.43 -25.36 -3.74
N THR A 207 -23.77 -25.89 -4.77
CA THR A 207 -23.14 -27.21 -4.69
C THR A 207 -21.66 -27.12 -5.03
N VAL A 208 -20.82 -27.68 -4.16
CA VAL A 208 -19.39 -27.85 -4.41
C VAL A 208 -19.06 -29.32 -4.52
N ASP A 209 -18.66 -29.76 -5.72
CA ASP A 209 -18.11 -31.10 -5.92
C ASP A 209 -16.62 -31.12 -5.56
N THR A 210 -16.17 -32.24 -5.01
CA THR A 210 -14.75 -32.55 -4.74
C THR A 210 -14.43 -33.93 -5.29
N PRO A 211 -13.14 -34.34 -5.35
CA PRO A 211 -12.78 -35.72 -5.71
C PRO A 211 -13.38 -36.78 -4.76
N ALA A 212 -13.72 -36.40 -3.52
CA ALA A 212 -14.22 -37.28 -2.49
C ALA A 212 -15.75 -37.40 -2.43
N GLY A 213 -16.47 -36.42 -2.98
CA GLY A 213 -17.92 -36.37 -2.89
C GLY A 213 -18.46 -34.98 -3.16
N ARG A 214 -19.73 -34.76 -2.81
CA ARG A 214 -20.43 -33.51 -3.06
C ARG A 214 -20.86 -32.86 -1.76
N VAL A 215 -20.67 -31.56 -1.66
CA VAL A 215 -21.13 -30.72 -0.56
C VAL A 215 -22.29 -29.86 -1.08
N VAL A 216 -23.47 -30.01 -0.48
CA VAL A 216 -24.69 -29.30 -0.86
C VAL A 216 -25.08 -28.34 0.25
N ASP A 217 -25.14 -27.07 -0.10
CA ASP A 217 -25.53 -25.99 0.80
C ASP A 217 -27.05 -25.90 0.95
N LEU A 218 -27.53 -25.69 2.18
CA LEU A 218 -28.95 -25.52 2.50
C LEU A 218 -29.29 -24.15 3.12
N GLY A 219 -28.45 -23.12 2.87
CA GLY A 219 -28.58 -21.73 3.32
C GLY A 219 -27.60 -21.40 4.43
N THR A 220 -26.30 -21.50 4.14
CA THR A 220 -25.28 -21.72 5.18
C THR A 220 -23.95 -21.04 4.84
N GLU A 221 -23.10 -20.89 5.86
CA GLU A 221 -21.70 -20.53 5.75
C GLU A 221 -20.83 -21.75 6.10
N PHE A 222 -19.93 -22.15 5.19
CA PHE A 222 -19.07 -23.33 5.39
C PHE A 222 -17.69 -23.16 4.78
N ALA A 223 -16.70 -23.79 5.41
CA ALA A 223 -15.33 -23.84 4.94
C ALA A 223 -14.97 -25.26 4.49
N LEU A 224 -14.29 -25.37 3.36
CA LEU A 224 -13.91 -26.63 2.73
C LEU A 224 -12.44 -26.56 2.31
N ARG A 225 -11.67 -27.57 2.71
CA ARG A 225 -10.29 -27.78 2.25
C ARG A 225 -10.20 -29.11 1.53
N VAL A 226 -9.55 -29.13 0.37
CA VAL A 226 -9.25 -30.35 -0.40
C VAL A 226 -7.75 -30.41 -0.62
N ASP A 227 -7.10 -31.48 -0.17
CA ASP A 227 -5.67 -31.69 -0.38
C ASP A 227 -5.36 -32.31 -1.75
N ASP A 228 -4.08 -32.43 -2.11
CA ASP A 228 -3.64 -33.01 -3.39
C ASP A 228 -4.02 -34.49 -3.58
N LYS A 229 -4.43 -35.18 -2.53
CA LYS A 229 -4.91 -36.58 -2.57
C LYS A 229 -6.43 -36.65 -2.66
N GLY A 230 -7.12 -35.51 -2.66
CA GLY A 230 -8.58 -35.43 -2.67
C GLY A 230 -9.21 -35.62 -1.29
N MET A 231 -8.44 -35.69 -0.20
CA MET A 231 -8.99 -35.70 1.15
C MET A 231 -9.66 -34.35 1.41
N SER A 232 -10.92 -34.40 1.80
CA SER A 232 -11.74 -33.22 2.05
C SER A 232 -12.00 -33.04 3.54
N LEU A 233 -11.77 -31.84 4.05
CA LEU A 233 -12.16 -31.41 5.39
C LEU A 233 -13.24 -30.33 5.24
N LEU A 234 -14.42 -30.59 5.79
CA LEU A 234 -15.54 -29.64 5.82
C LEU A 234 -15.78 -29.17 7.25
N HIS A 235 -16.01 -27.87 7.42
CA HIS A 235 -16.47 -27.26 8.66
C HIS A 235 -17.66 -26.34 8.40
N VAL A 236 -18.74 -26.49 9.16
CA VAL A 236 -19.94 -25.65 9.03
C VAL A 236 -19.88 -24.53 10.06
N LEU A 237 -19.86 -23.28 9.61
CA LEU A 237 -19.81 -22.11 10.50
C LEU A 237 -21.19 -21.72 11.01
N SER A 238 -22.19 -21.69 10.11
CA SER A 238 -23.55 -21.28 10.43
C SER A 238 -24.53 -21.89 9.46
N GLY A 239 -25.55 -22.60 9.94
CA GLY A 239 -26.58 -23.25 9.12
C GLY A 239 -26.42 -24.77 9.05
N HIS A 240 -26.85 -25.36 7.93
CA HIS A 240 -26.82 -26.79 7.64
C HIS A 240 -26.16 -27.08 6.28
N VAL A 241 -25.30 -28.10 6.24
CA VAL A 241 -24.69 -28.62 5.00
C VAL A 241 -24.95 -30.11 4.90
N GLU A 242 -25.18 -30.60 3.69
CA GLU A 242 -25.24 -32.03 3.40
C GLU A 242 -24.00 -32.47 2.62
N VAL A 243 -23.34 -33.53 3.08
CA VAL A 243 -22.26 -34.21 2.35
C VAL A 243 -22.81 -35.48 1.74
N GLN A 244 -22.74 -35.58 0.41
CA GLN A 244 -23.12 -36.75 -0.38
C GLN A 244 -21.84 -37.42 -0.89
N GLY A 245 -21.39 -38.47 -0.21
CA GLY A 245 -20.23 -39.27 -0.60
C GLY A 245 -20.54 -40.77 -0.53
N VAL A 246 -19.70 -41.53 0.18
CA VAL A 246 -19.92 -42.96 0.48
C VAL A 246 -21.25 -43.20 1.20
N ARG A 247 -21.69 -42.22 1.98
CA ARG A 247 -23.05 -42.10 2.51
C ARG A 247 -23.42 -40.62 2.55
N THR A 248 -24.70 -40.33 2.75
CA THR A 248 -25.19 -38.98 2.99
C THR A 248 -25.12 -38.67 4.48
N GLU A 249 -24.51 -37.55 4.85
CA GLU A 249 -24.47 -37.04 6.22
C GLU A 249 -24.87 -35.56 6.24
N SER A 250 -25.63 -35.17 7.27
CA SER A 250 -26.00 -33.78 7.50
C SER A 250 -25.21 -33.21 8.67
N LEU A 251 -24.65 -32.02 8.45
CA LEU A 251 -23.88 -31.27 9.43
C LEU A 251 -24.63 -30.00 9.82
N ILE A 252 -24.48 -29.62 11.09
CA ILE A 252 -24.95 -28.34 11.64
C ILE A 252 -23.78 -27.45 12.05
N ALA A 253 -24.07 -26.17 12.30
CA ALA A 253 -23.10 -25.19 12.78
C ALA A 253 -22.18 -25.70 13.91
N GLY A 254 -20.88 -25.46 13.76
CA GLY A 254 -19.80 -25.91 14.63
C GLY A 254 -19.27 -27.31 14.34
N GLN A 255 -19.95 -28.10 13.49
CA GLN A 255 -19.52 -29.46 13.18
C GLN A 255 -18.51 -29.52 12.03
N SER A 256 -17.68 -30.57 12.06
CA SER A 256 -16.79 -30.94 10.96
C SER A 256 -16.84 -32.41 10.64
N VAL A 257 -16.50 -32.72 9.39
CA VAL A 257 -16.23 -34.08 8.92
C VAL A 257 -14.98 -34.09 8.03
N GLN A 258 -14.29 -35.22 8.04
CA GLN A 258 -13.29 -35.57 7.05
C GLN A 258 -13.84 -36.66 6.15
N PHE A 259 -13.58 -36.55 4.85
CA PHE A 259 -14.07 -37.51 3.88
C PHE A 259 -13.15 -37.66 2.66
N ASP A 260 -13.19 -38.85 2.10
CA ASP A 260 -12.51 -39.25 0.87
C ASP A 260 -13.45 -40.14 0.04
N ALA A 261 -12.99 -40.63 -1.11
CA ALA A 261 -13.79 -41.48 -1.99
C ALA A 261 -14.27 -42.81 -1.35
N THR A 262 -13.71 -43.20 -0.21
CA THR A 262 -13.93 -44.49 0.47
C THR A 262 -14.39 -44.37 1.92
N SER A 263 -14.22 -43.19 2.55
CA SER A 263 -14.54 -42.98 3.95
C SER A 263 -15.23 -41.63 4.20
N LEU A 264 -16.08 -41.58 5.23
CA LEU A 264 -16.71 -40.37 5.75
C LEU A 264 -16.77 -40.50 7.27
N SER A 265 -16.11 -39.60 7.99
CA SER A 265 -16.13 -39.58 9.45
C SER A 265 -17.52 -39.23 9.98
N SER A 266 -17.83 -39.63 11.21
CA SER A 266 -19.02 -39.10 11.89
C SER A 266 -18.84 -37.59 12.16
N PRO A 267 -19.92 -36.79 12.15
CA PRO A 267 -19.85 -35.39 12.53
C PRO A 267 -19.32 -35.21 13.96
N THR A 268 -18.30 -34.38 14.13
CA THR A 268 -17.75 -34.01 15.45
C THR A 268 -17.75 -32.50 15.61
N GLN A 269 -17.62 -32.00 16.84
CA GLN A 269 -17.33 -30.58 17.05
C GLN A 269 -15.95 -30.27 16.47
N GLY A 270 -15.92 -29.37 15.50
CA GLY A 270 -14.74 -29.03 14.72
C GLY A 270 -14.06 -27.79 15.26
N SER A 271 -12.75 -27.71 15.07
CA SER A 271 -12.01 -26.46 15.25
C SER A 271 -11.95 -25.71 13.92
N THR A 272 -12.08 -24.38 13.99
CA THR A 272 -11.87 -23.49 12.84
C THR A 272 -10.39 -23.19 12.57
N THR A 273 -9.48 -23.63 13.45
CA THR A 273 -8.03 -23.39 13.32
C THR A 273 -7.45 -23.80 11.97
N PRO A 274 -7.84 -24.94 11.35
CA PRO A 274 -7.39 -25.24 10.00
C PRO A 274 -7.70 -24.10 9.03
N PHE A 275 -8.88 -23.49 9.12
CA PHE A 275 -9.35 -22.42 8.23
C PHE A 275 -9.04 -21.01 8.74
N ALA A 276 -8.08 -20.84 9.65
CA ALA A 276 -7.81 -19.56 10.30
C ALA A 276 -7.45 -18.44 9.30
N GLU A 277 -6.90 -18.78 8.14
CA GLU A 277 -6.57 -17.82 7.08
C GLU A 277 -7.80 -17.39 6.28
N LEU A 278 -8.66 -18.33 5.88
CA LEU A 278 -9.96 -18.04 5.24
C LEU A 278 -10.87 -17.18 6.12
N LEU A 279 -10.85 -17.44 7.42
CA LEU A 279 -11.73 -16.77 8.39
C LEU A 279 -11.17 -15.44 8.90
N ARG A 280 -9.94 -15.09 8.54
CA ARG A 280 -9.52 -13.69 8.63
C ARG A 280 -10.33 -12.92 7.60
N PRO A 281 -10.88 -11.75 7.96
CA PRO A 281 -11.30 -10.78 6.95
C PRO A 281 -10.16 -10.63 5.92
N MET A 282 -10.49 -10.49 4.64
CA MET A 282 -9.50 -9.99 3.67
C MET A 282 -8.79 -8.81 4.32
N PRO A 283 -7.45 -8.80 4.42
CA PRO A 283 -6.76 -7.70 5.05
C PRO A 283 -7.10 -6.43 4.28
N MET A 284 -7.92 -5.61 4.92
CA MET A 284 -8.15 -4.22 4.59
C MET A 284 -6.77 -3.60 4.43
N LEU A 285 -6.39 -3.19 3.20
CA LEU A 285 -5.14 -2.47 2.97
C LEU A 285 -5.11 -1.30 3.93
N GLY A 286 -4.16 -1.30 4.88
CA GLY A 286 -3.96 -0.18 5.75
C GLY A 286 -3.31 0.93 4.93
N TYR A 287 -3.86 2.13 4.99
CA TYR A 287 -3.26 3.25 4.27
C TYR A 287 -3.36 4.55 5.05
N VAL A 288 -2.40 5.43 4.75
CA VAL A 288 -2.42 6.85 5.12
C VAL A 288 -2.73 7.62 3.85
N HIS A 289 -3.63 8.60 3.94
CA HIS A 289 -4.04 9.42 2.80
C HIS A 289 -4.09 10.89 3.17
N TYR A 290 -3.62 11.75 2.26
CA TYR A 290 -3.74 13.20 2.34
C TYR A 290 -4.30 13.73 1.02
N GLY A 291 -5.60 14.04 0.99
CA GLY A 291 -6.28 14.61 -0.19
C GLY A 291 -6.29 16.14 -0.27
N PHE A 292 -5.86 16.88 0.76
CA PHE A 292 -5.78 18.35 0.77
C PHE A 292 -7.06 19.16 0.47
N ASP A 293 -8.22 18.51 0.37
CA ASP A 293 -9.53 19.16 0.15
C ASP A 293 -9.98 20.08 1.28
N GLN A 294 -9.54 19.74 2.50
CA GLN A 294 -9.82 20.47 3.74
C GLN A 294 -8.50 20.90 4.40
N LEU A 295 -8.18 22.19 4.27
CA LEU A 295 -7.05 22.84 4.92
C LEU A 295 -7.58 23.69 6.09
N ASP A 296 -7.84 23.04 7.22
CA ASP A 296 -8.30 23.70 8.45
C ASP A 296 -7.10 24.14 9.29
N ASP A 297 -6.99 25.44 9.60
CA ASP A 297 -5.92 26.02 10.43
C ASP A 297 -4.50 25.55 10.04
N ALA A 298 -4.23 25.47 8.72
CA ALA A 298 -2.96 25.00 8.15
C ALA A 298 -2.63 23.52 8.48
N LYS A 299 -3.66 22.69 8.63
CA LYS A 299 -3.55 21.22 8.79
C LYS A 299 -4.37 20.51 7.73
N THR A 300 -3.92 19.33 7.31
CA THR A 300 -4.74 18.39 6.54
C THR A 300 -4.88 17.09 7.34
N PRO A 301 -6.10 16.53 7.48
CA PRO A 301 -6.29 15.27 8.17
C PRO A 301 -5.69 14.10 7.38
N ASP A 302 -5.34 13.03 8.09
CA ASP A 302 -5.23 11.69 7.50
C ASP A 302 -6.62 11.06 7.48
N ASP A 303 -7.19 10.91 6.29
CA ASP A 303 -8.48 10.28 6.02
C ASP A 303 -8.34 8.81 5.58
N GLY A 304 -7.14 8.26 5.69
CA GLY A 304 -6.85 6.87 5.39
C GLY A 304 -7.39 5.88 6.43
N VAL A 305 -7.31 4.60 6.08
CA VAL A 305 -7.75 3.51 6.96
C VAL A 305 -6.57 2.99 7.76
N GLY A 306 -6.26 3.74 8.83
CA GLY A 306 -5.45 3.34 9.98
C GLY A 306 -4.30 2.37 9.71
N MET A 307 -3.19 2.87 9.17
CA MET A 307 -1.90 2.18 9.13
C MET A 307 -1.10 2.49 10.40
N LEU A 308 -0.23 1.58 10.89
CA LEU A 308 0.72 1.82 11.99
C LEU A 308 0.15 2.48 13.29
N GLY A 309 -1.15 2.37 13.54
CA GLY A 309 -1.80 2.98 14.71
C GLY A 309 -2.29 4.43 14.53
N GLY A 310 -2.38 4.92 13.28
CA GLY A 310 -2.93 6.23 12.90
C GLY A 310 -4.40 6.45 13.27
N PRO A 311 -4.93 7.68 13.10
CA PRO A 311 -4.56 8.62 12.03
C PRO A 311 -3.32 9.50 12.30
N PHE A 312 -2.63 9.91 11.23
CA PHE A 312 -1.44 10.77 11.27
C PHE A 312 -1.66 12.11 10.54
N ASN A 313 -2.22 13.10 11.22
CA ASN A 313 -2.49 14.40 10.59
C ASN A 313 -1.21 15.14 10.17
N ALA A 314 -1.30 15.94 9.12
CA ALA A 314 -0.20 16.77 8.63
C ALA A 314 -0.34 18.23 9.09
N ASN A 315 0.78 18.84 9.47
CA ASN A 315 0.87 20.25 9.82
C ASN A 315 1.69 21.00 8.76
N LEU A 316 1.12 22.04 8.18
CA LEU A 316 1.83 22.94 7.30
C LEU A 316 2.77 23.84 8.10
N THR A 317 4.05 23.81 7.76
CA THR A 317 5.09 24.61 8.44
C THR A 317 5.70 25.59 7.46
N TRP A 318 5.72 26.86 7.82
CA TRP A 318 6.37 27.91 7.03
C TRP A 318 7.75 28.17 7.61
N ALA A 319 8.81 28.16 6.79
CA ALA A 319 10.12 28.54 7.31
C ALA A 319 10.23 30.05 7.61
N GLN A 320 9.36 30.93 7.07
CA GLN A 320 9.19 32.34 7.49
C GLN A 320 7.75 32.84 7.20
N PRO A 321 7.09 33.62 8.08
CA PRO A 321 5.76 34.19 7.80
C PRO A 321 5.83 35.34 6.77
N GLY A 322 5.10 35.22 5.65
CA GLY A 322 4.99 36.24 4.60
C GLY A 322 4.27 35.73 3.34
N GLU A 323 3.78 36.64 2.48
CA GLU A 323 3.10 36.31 1.21
C GLU A 323 3.94 35.35 0.33
N GLY A 324 3.39 34.20 -0.05
CA GLY A 324 4.04 33.27 -0.97
C GLY A 324 3.79 31.78 -0.73
N GLY A 325 3.57 31.39 0.53
CA GLY A 325 3.59 29.98 0.97
C GLY A 325 2.50 29.07 0.38
N ALA A 326 2.58 27.79 0.78
CA ALA A 326 1.78 26.75 0.17
C ALA A 326 0.28 27.09 0.20
N ALA A 327 -0.36 27.00 -0.96
CA ALA A 327 -1.70 27.53 -1.17
C ALA A 327 -2.61 26.49 -1.86
N PRO A 328 -3.91 26.47 -1.52
CA PRO A 328 -4.87 25.64 -2.23
C PRO A 328 -4.88 25.97 -3.72
N THR A 329 -4.98 24.95 -4.57
CA THR A 329 -5.15 25.07 -6.03
C THR A 329 -6.14 24.00 -6.50
N GLN A 330 -6.63 24.11 -7.73
CA GLN A 330 -7.40 23.03 -8.35
C GLN A 330 -6.54 21.77 -8.52
N GLY A 331 -7.01 20.66 -7.96
CA GLY A 331 -6.46 19.32 -8.08
C GLY A 331 -7.19 18.47 -9.12
N PRO A 332 -6.70 17.24 -9.40
CA PRO A 332 -7.34 16.25 -10.26
C PRO A 332 -8.71 15.77 -9.74
N PHE A 333 -8.90 15.67 -8.42
CA PHE A 333 -10.15 15.16 -7.82
C PHE A 333 -10.96 16.23 -7.08
N ASP A 334 -10.33 17.16 -6.38
CA ASP A 334 -10.93 18.43 -5.96
C ASP A 334 -9.87 19.51 -5.73
N LYS A 335 -9.31 19.66 -4.52
CA LYS A 335 -8.27 20.65 -4.25
C LYS A 335 -6.94 19.99 -3.94
N ALA A 336 -5.90 20.58 -4.51
CA ALA A 336 -4.52 20.23 -4.25
C ALA A 336 -3.80 21.33 -3.47
N LEU A 337 -2.57 21.03 -3.05
CA LEU A 337 -1.68 21.99 -2.42
C LEU A 337 -0.54 22.41 -3.36
N ARG A 338 -0.39 23.72 -3.57
CA ARG A 338 0.65 24.32 -4.41
C ARG A 338 1.80 24.83 -3.54
N PHE A 339 3.03 24.46 -3.87
CA PHE A 339 4.28 24.91 -3.27
C PHE A 339 5.00 25.94 -4.15
N ASP A 340 5.60 26.96 -3.54
CA ASP A 340 6.28 28.05 -4.25
C ASP A 340 7.76 27.76 -4.55
N GLY A 341 8.36 26.80 -3.86
CA GLY A 341 9.76 26.40 -4.02
C GLY A 341 10.76 27.30 -3.32
N ILE A 342 10.30 28.12 -2.37
CA ILE A 342 11.13 29.06 -1.63
C ILE A 342 11.33 28.58 -0.20
N ASN A 343 10.25 28.29 0.53
CA ASN A 343 10.35 28.07 1.97
C ASN A 343 9.20 27.27 2.61
N ASP A 344 8.30 26.71 1.80
CA ASP A 344 7.07 26.07 2.25
C ASP A 344 7.18 24.53 2.24
N TYR A 345 6.71 23.91 3.31
CA TYR A 345 6.69 22.45 3.45
C TYR A 345 5.66 21.99 4.48
N LEU A 346 5.31 20.71 4.45
CA LEU A 346 4.47 20.06 5.44
C LEU A 346 5.31 19.03 6.16
N THR A 347 5.05 18.89 7.45
CA THR A 347 5.55 17.78 8.24
C THR A 347 4.35 17.10 8.90
N THR A 348 4.38 15.79 8.93
CA THR A 348 3.32 14.97 9.52
C THR A 348 3.85 14.24 10.74
N ASP A 349 2.95 13.68 11.56
CA ASP A 349 3.33 12.76 12.63
C ASP A 349 3.55 11.32 12.10
N PHE A 350 3.40 11.08 10.80
CA PHE A 350 3.63 9.79 10.18
C PHE A 350 5.13 9.52 10.09
N PRO A 351 5.67 8.51 10.81
CA PRO A 351 7.11 8.23 10.80
C PRO A 351 7.60 7.66 9.45
N GLY A 352 6.68 7.22 8.60
CA GLY A 352 6.98 6.45 7.39
C GLY A 352 7.01 4.94 7.64
N ILE A 353 7.36 4.19 6.61
CA ILE A 353 7.47 2.73 6.66
C ILE A 353 8.95 2.38 6.91
N GLY A 354 9.23 1.58 7.93
CA GLY A 354 10.61 1.24 8.31
C GLY A 354 11.25 0.13 7.49
N ASP A 355 12.57 0.07 7.55
CA ASP A 355 13.41 -1.01 7.04
C ASP A 355 13.15 -1.34 5.55
N ASP A 356 13.15 -2.63 5.20
CA ASP A 356 12.87 -3.20 3.88
C ASP A 356 11.43 -3.72 3.74
N ALA A 357 10.50 -3.31 4.61
CA ALA A 357 9.10 -3.72 4.51
C ALA A 357 8.48 -3.39 3.13
N PRO A 358 7.59 -4.23 2.59
CA PRO A 358 6.84 -3.89 1.38
C PRO A 358 6.04 -2.59 1.54
N ARG A 359 5.89 -1.83 0.46
CA ARG A 359 5.15 -0.55 0.47
C ARG A 359 4.76 -0.06 -0.90
N THR A 360 3.77 0.82 -0.93
CA THR A 360 3.46 1.66 -2.10
C THR A 360 3.31 3.10 -1.67
N VAL A 361 3.91 4.02 -2.42
CA VAL A 361 3.69 5.45 -2.28
C VAL A 361 3.14 5.97 -3.60
N ALA A 362 1.99 6.62 -3.58
CA ALA A 362 1.35 7.19 -4.76
C ALA A 362 0.93 8.64 -4.49
N LEU A 363 1.00 9.47 -5.52
CA LEU A 363 0.58 10.87 -5.47
C LEU A 363 0.29 11.41 -6.85
N TRP A 364 -0.53 12.45 -6.91
CA TRP A 364 -0.61 13.33 -8.07
C TRP A 364 0.36 14.50 -7.92
N VAL A 365 1.02 14.87 -9.01
CA VAL A 365 1.91 16.02 -9.06
C VAL A 365 1.70 16.83 -10.33
N ARG A 366 1.85 18.16 -10.22
CA ARG A 366 1.92 19.07 -11.36
C ARG A 366 3.14 19.96 -11.23
N ILE A 367 4.06 19.86 -12.19
CA ILE A 367 5.33 20.58 -12.15
C ILE A 367 5.38 21.62 -13.28
N PRO A 368 5.60 22.91 -12.98
CA PRO A 368 5.68 23.94 -14.01
C PRO A 368 6.86 23.72 -14.96
N ALA A 369 6.67 24.00 -16.25
CA ALA A 369 7.71 23.85 -17.27
C ALA A 369 8.92 24.79 -17.09
N ASP A 370 8.76 25.88 -16.32
CA ASP A 370 9.79 26.86 -16.00
C ASP A 370 10.52 26.58 -14.67
N VAL A 371 10.30 25.42 -14.05
CA VAL A 371 10.89 25.08 -12.75
C VAL A 371 12.43 24.98 -12.81
N SER A 372 13.11 25.47 -11.76
CA SER A 372 14.57 25.30 -11.60
C SER A 372 14.91 23.86 -11.18
N ARG A 373 16.10 23.38 -11.58
CA ARG A 373 16.64 22.10 -11.11
C ARG A 373 16.90 22.07 -9.60
N ASP A 374 17.05 23.23 -8.98
CA ASP A 374 17.24 23.33 -7.53
C ASP A 374 15.97 22.92 -6.75
N ASN A 375 14.80 22.90 -7.41
CA ASN A 375 13.52 22.51 -6.82
C ASN A 375 13.20 21.01 -6.95
N ALA A 376 14.15 20.17 -7.38
CA ALA A 376 13.88 18.81 -7.83
C ALA A 376 13.59 17.79 -6.73
N TYR A 377 14.30 17.88 -5.60
CA TYR A 377 14.33 16.84 -4.58
C TYR A 377 13.29 16.98 -3.46
N GLY A 378 12.36 17.92 -3.59
CA GLY A 378 11.48 18.32 -2.50
C GLY A 378 10.07 17.74 -2.51
N MET A 379 9.68 16.84 -3.42
CA MET A 379 8.26 16.42 -3.49
C MET A 379 7.82 15.74 -2.19
N LEU A 380 8.50 14.66 -1.81
CA LEU A 380 8.18 13.88 -0.62
C LEU A 380 9.42 13.17 -0.09
N SER A 381 9.62 13.17 1.22
CA SER A 381 10.71 12.41 1.85
C SER A 381 10.47 12.06 3.32
N TYR A 382 11.04 10.96 3.79
CA TYR A 382 11.07 10.55 5.19
C TYR A 382 12.31 9.70 5.50
N GLY A 383 12.58 9.55 6.80
CA GLY A 383 13.69 8.74 7.32
C GLY A 383 14.95 9.55 7.63
N GLN A 384 16.08 8.86 7.73
CA GLN A 384 17.38 9.48 7.99
C GLN A 384 18.09 9.79 6.68
N HIS A 385 18.62 11.01 6.50
CA HIS A 385 19.40 11.41 5.32
C HIS A 385 20.77 10.70 5.27
N ALA A 386 20.76 9.44 4.84
CA ALA A 386 21.92 8.56 4.73
C ALA A 386 21.62 7.43 3.74
N PRO A 387 22.65 6.82 3.10
CA PRO A 387 22.46 5.75 2.13
C PRO A 387 21.59 4.60 2.66
N GLY A 388 20.54 4.25 1.92
CA GLY A 388 19.59 3.19 2.24
C GLY A 388 18.61 3.52 3.39
N ARG A 389 18.82 4.62 4.12
CA ARG A 389 18.02 4.99 5.30
C ARG A 389 16.97 6.07 5.04
N THR A 390 17.02 6.69 3.88
CA THR A 390 16.04 7.69 3.42
C THR A 390 15.10 7.05 2.41
N TRP A 391 13.86 7.52 2.38
CA TRP A 391 13.00 7.37 1.23
C TRP A 391 12.65 8.74 0.67
N GLN A 392 12.75 8.90 -0.65
CA GLN A 392 12.46 10.15 -1.34
C GLN A 392 11.75 9.89 -2.67
N MET A 393 10.67 10.63 -2.93
CA MET A 393 10.12 10.81 -4.27
C MET A 393 10.44 12.23 -4.75
N SER A 394 10.82 12.34 -6.02
CA SER A 394 11.34 13.57 -6.64
C SER A 394 11.18 13.49 -8.15
N TRP A 395 11.55 14.55 -8.86
CA TRP A 395 11.87 14.46 -10.29
C TRP A 395 13.38 14.55 -10.48
N ASN A 396 13.91 13.92 -11.53
CA ASN A 396 15.35 13.77 -11.73
C ASN A 396 16.00 15.04 -12.31
N PRO A 397 16.94 15.73 -11.62
CA PRO A 397 17.65 16.87 -12.19
C PRO A 397 18.98 16.47 -12.86
N ILE A 398 19.43 15.23 -12.69
CA ILE A 398 20.77 14.76 -13.05
C ILE A 398 20.72 13.95 -14.36
N PRO A 399 21.31 14.44 -15.46
CA PRO A 399 21.33 13.72 -16.74
C PRO A 399 22.05 12.36 -16.68
N ALA A 400 23.00 12.19 -15.76
CA ALA A 400 23.74 10.95 -15.60
C ALA A 400 22.91 9.84 -14.95
N ASP A 401 21.88 10.19 -14.18
CA ASP A 401 21.02 9.24 -13.47
C ASP A 401 19.85 8.75 -14.34
N GLY A 402 19.54 9.47 -15.43
CA GLY A 402 18.43 9.14 -16.33
C GLY A 402 17.84 10.36 -17.02
N ALA A 403 16.61 10.23 -17.52
CA ALA A 403 15.89 11.31 -18.18
C ALA A 403 15.67 12.48 -17.22
N VAL A 404 16.06 13.69 -17.63
CA VAL A 404 15.92 14.90 -16.79
C VAL A 404 14.46 15.32 -16.74
N GLY A 405 13.92 15.50 -15.53
CA GLY A 405 12.51 15.82 -15.30
C GLY A 405 11.63 14.61 -15.07
N ALA A 406 12.15 13.39 -15.26
CA ALA A 406 11.39 12.18 -15.03
C ALA A 406 11.17 11.88 -13.56
N ALA A 407 10.11 11.12 -13.27
CA ALA A 407 9.83 10.61 -11.93
C ALA A 407 11.06 9.88 -11.37
N ARG A 408 11.34 10.07 -10.08
CA ARG A 408 12.49 9.48 -9.40
C ARG A 408 12.10 9.04 -7.99
N VAL A 409 12.39 7.80 -7.66
CA VAL A 409 12.44 7.31 -6.27
C VAL A 409 13.90 7.12 -5.87
N GLY A 410 14.29 7.60 -4.69
CA GLY A 410 15.67 7.61 -4.24
C GLY A 410 15.83 7.16 -2.79
N LEU A 411 16.93 6.47 -2.52
CA LEU A 411 17.33 5.97 -1.20
C LEU A 411 18.63 6.62 -0.69
N HIS A 412 18.95 7.82 -1.17
CA HIS A 412 20.24 8.51 -1.01
C HIS A 412 21.40 7.71 -1.65
N SER A 413 21.96 8.24 -2.74
CA SER A 413 23.02 7.60 -3.57
C SER A 413 22.61 6.30 -4.29
N SER A 414 21.32 5.97 -4.30
CA SER A 414 20.71 4.95 -5.16
C SER A 414 19.32 5.44 -5.57
N GLN A 415 18.95 5.25 -6.82
CA GLN A 415 17.72 5.77 -7.38
C GLN A 415 17.20 4.91 -8.52
N LEU A 416 15.89 4.93 -8.68
CA LEU A 416 15.21 4.45 -9.87
C LEU A 416 14.56 5.66 -10.55
N VAL A 417 14.84 5.84 -11.84
CA VAL A 417 14.40 6.99 -12.63
C VAL A 417 13.54 6.49 -13.79
N GLY A 418 12.38 7.12 -13.97
CA GLY A 418 11.47 6.87 -15.08
C GLY A 418 11.94 7.50 -16.39
N THR A 419 11.00 7.75 -17.29
CA THR A 419 11.28 8.25 -18.64
C THR A 419 10.47 9.49 -19.03
N THR A 420 9.26 9.67 -18.50
CA THR A 420 8.40 10.81 -18.86
C THR A 420 8.81 12.06 -18.12
N ASP A 421 9.16 13.14 -18.83
CA ASP A 421 9.42 14.45 -18.22
C ASP A 421 8.12 15.05 -17.67
N LEU A 422 8.05 15.20 -16.35
CA LEU A 422 6.87 15.66 -15.62
C LEU A 422 6.70 17.19 -15.64
N ARG A 423 7.65 17.92 -16.22
CA ARG A 423 7.72 19.40 -16.18
C ARG A 423 7.02 20.02 -17.38
N ASP A 424 5.75 19.69 -17.56
CA ASP A 424 4.92 20.19 -18.66
C ASP A 424 3.71 21.04 -18.17
N GLY A 425 3.61 21.24 -16.85
CA GLY A 425 2.51 21.94 -16.21
C GLY A 425 1.19 21.17 -16.18
N GLN A 426 1.19 19.88 -16.51
CA GLN A 426 0.03 18.98 -16.39
C GLN A 426 0.09 18.15 -15.10
N TRP A 427 -1.06 17.61 -14.73
CA TRP A 427 -1.18 16.67 -13.63
C TRP A 427 -0.74 15.28 -14.11
N HIS A 428 0.18 14.67 -13.38
CA HIS A 428 0.61 13.28 -13.55
C HIS A 428 0.40 12.51 -12.27
N HIS A 429 -0.03 11.26 -12.39
CA HIS A 429 -0.08 10.33 -11.27
C HIS A 429 1.20 9.51 -11.23
N ILE A 430 1.88 9.50 -10.09
CA ILE A 430 3.13 8.75 -9.90
C ILE A 430 2.93 7.74 -8.77
N ALA A 431 3.32 6.50 -9.00
CA ALA A 431 3.32 5.47 -7.97
C ALA A 431 4.65 4.71 -7.96
N ALA A 432 5.21 4.50 -6.76
CA ALA A 432 6.36 3.66 -6.52
C ALA A 432 5.94 2.48 -5.64
N THR A 433 6.04 1.25 -6.15
CA THR A 433 5.74 0.02 -5.41
C THR A 433 7.03 -0.73 -5.10
N PHE A 434 7.15 -1.27 -3.90
CA PHE A 434 8.28 -2.09 -3.46
C PHE A 434 7.78 -3.34 -2.73
N ASP A 435 8.18 -4.51 -3.19
CA ASP A 435 7.69 -5.80 -2.68
C ASP A 435 8.59 -6.46 -1.61
N GLY A 436 9.59 -5.74 -1.10
CA GLY A 436 10.65 -6.28 -0.25
C GLY A 436 11.94 -6.57 -1.03
N SER A 437 11.88 -6.61 -2.35
CA SER A 437 13.05 -6.84 -3.21
C SER A 437 13.12 -5.88 -4.38
N ARG A 438 12.00 -5.63 -5.05
CA ARG A 438 11.97 -5.01 -6.37
C ARG A 438 11.16 -3.73 -6.34
N PHE A 439 11.74 -2.67 -6.90
CA PHE A 439 11.01 -1.43 -7.15
C PHE A 439 10.33 -1.48 -8.50
N LYS A 440 9.14 -0.89 -8.57
CA LYS A 440 8.51 -0.49 -9.82
C LYS A 440 8.03 0.93 -9.69
N LEU A 441 8.32 1.73 -10.71
CA LEU A 441 7.92 3.13 -10.81
C LEU A 441 6.95 3.27 -11.98
N TYR A 442 5.80 3.85 -11.69
CA TYR A 442 4.73 4.08 -12.64
C TYR A 442 4.46 5.58 -12.79
N VAL A 443 4.21 6.02 -14.02
CA VAL A 443 3.68 7.34 -14.35
C VAL A 443 2.42 7.14 -15.17
N ASP A 444 1.32 7.77 -14.78
CA ASP A 444 -0.01 7.64 -15.40
C ASP A 444 -0.43 6.17 -15.60
N ALA A 445 -0.17 5.36 -14.57
CA ALA A 445 -0.40 3.91 -14.53
C ALA A 445 0.35 3.08 -15.58
N GLN A 446 1.36 3.65 -16.24
CA GLN A 446 2.30 2.95 -17.11
C GLN A 446 3.59 2.67 -16.36
N LEU A 447 4.10 1.44 -16.45
CA LEU A 447 5.38 1.06 -15.86
C LEU A 447 6.51 1.75 -16.63
N GLU A 448 7.28 2.60 -15.96
CA GLU A 448 8.40 3.32 -16.58
C GLU A 448 9.76 2.72 -16.22
N ALA A 449 9.90 2.21 -15.00
CA ALA A 449 11.14 1.64 -14.52
C ALA A 449 10.88 0.51 -13.52
N ASP A 450 11.75 -0.50 -13.53
CA ASP A 450 11.71 -1.66 -12.67
C ASP A 450 13.15 -2.10 -12.40
N ASP A 451 13.52 -2.25 -11.13
CA ASP A 451 14.85 -2.72 -10.77
C ASP A 451 14.88 -3.44 -9.41
N ASP A 452 15.88 -4.28 -9.21
CA ASP A 452 16.12 -5.03 -7.98
C ASP A 452 16.93 -4.19 -6.99
N PHE A 453 16.37 -3.98 -5.81
CA PHE A 453 16.96 -3.22 -4.71
C PHE A 453 17.05 -4.09 -3.43
N ALA A 454 17.02 -5.42 -3.58
CA ALA A 454 17.10 -6.33 -2.45
C ALA A 454 18.34 -6.02 -1.60
N ASN A 455 18.14 -5.88 -0.28
CA ASN A 455 19.16 -5.54 0.72
C ASN A 455 19.81 -4.14 0.56
N MET A 456 19.27 -3.25 -0.28
CA MET A 456 19.75 -1.87 -0.40
C MET A 456 18.98 -0.89 0.49
N MET A 457 17.76 -1.26 0.89
CA MET A 457 16.86 -0.41 1.66
C MET A 457 16.78 -0.86 3.12
N HIS A 458 17.08 0.05 4.03
CA HIS A 458 16.95 -0.11 5.48
C HIS A 458 16.45 1.22 6.05
N THR A 459 15.25 1.63 5.63
CA THR A 459 14.72 2.97 5.93
C THR A 459 14.64 3.19 7.43
N ASP A 460 15.32 4.21 7.94
CA ASP A 460 15.38 4.47 9.38
C ASP A 460 14.23 5.38 9.79
N VAL A 461 13.25 4.83 10.51
CA VAL A 461 12.08 5.56 11.03
C VAL A 461 12.12 5.69 12.55
N SER A 462 13.32 5.61 13.15
CA SER A 462 13.50 5.81 14.59
C SER A 462 13.17 7.25 15.01
N PRO A 463 12.99 7.54 16.31
CA PRO A 463 12.70 8.89 16.79
C PRO A 463 13.76 9.96 16.47
N ALA A 464 14.97 9.55 16.06
CA ALA A 464 16.03 10.45 15.62
C ALA A 464 15.95 10.80 14.12
N SER A 465 15.05 10.16 13.38
CA SER A 465 14.83 10.36 11.95
C SER A 465 13.72 11.37 11.66
N HIS A 466 13.62 11.82 10.41
CA HIS A 466 12.58 12.75 10.01
C HIS A 466 11.29 11.99 9.67
N PRO A 467 10.13 12.41 10.21
CA PRO A 467 8.85 11.90 9.76
C PRO A 467 8.57 12.38 8.33
N LEU A 468 7.46 11.91 7.75
CA LEU A 468 7.04 12.30 6.42
C LEU A 468 6.96 13.82 6.27
N THR A 469 7.71 14.30 5.29
CA THR A 469 7.84 15.69 4.91
C THR A 469 7.51 15.84 3.42
N LEU A 470 6.66 16.82 3.09
CA LEU A 470 6.28 17.20 1.73
C LEU A 470 6.78 18.61 1.44
N GLY A 471 7.29 18.87 0.25
CA GLY A 471 7.70 20.22 -0.16
C GLY A 471 9.16 20.58 0.10
N ARG A 472 9.95 19.70 0.75
CA ARG A 472 11.37 19.95 1.07
C ARG A 472 12.22 18.69 1.02
N ASN A 473 13.47 18.84 0.61
CA ASN A 473 14.49 17.79 0.69
C ASN A 473 15.06 17.67 2.13
N LEU A 474 15.20 16.44 2.64
CA LEU A 474 15.82 16.16 3.95
C LEU A 474 17.33 16.44 4.01
N SER A 475 18.00 16.65 2.88
CA SER A 475 19.41 17.04 2.91
C SER A 475 19.59 18.37 3.65
N PRO A 476 20.65 18.53 4.44
CA PRO A 476 21.01 19.82 5.04
C PRO A 476 21.12 20.90 3.95
N GLY A 477 20.49 22.05 4.15
CA GLY A 477 20.40 23.10 3.13
C GLY A 477 19.63 22.72 1.85
N GLY A 478 18.91 21.59 1.87
CA GLY A 478 18.15 21.07 0.73
C GLY A 478 17.05 22.02 0.26
N GLY A 479 16.88 22.07 -1.07
CA GLY A 479 15.91 22.94 -1.72
C GLY A 479 14.45 22.58 -1.45
N PHE A 480 13.57 23.51 -1.81
CA PHE A 480 12.12 23.40 -1.69
C PHE A 480 11.48 23.05 -3.02
N PHE A 481 10.38 22.31 -3.00
CA PHE A 481 9.66 21.92 -4.20
C PHE A 481 8.82 23.07 -4.75
N ARG A 482 8.82 23.24 -6.07
CA ARG A 482 7.92 24.17 -6.77
C ARG A 482 6.98 23.38 -7.67
N GLY A 483 5.70 23.41 -7.36
CA GLY A 483 4.67 22.70 -8.10
C GLY A 483 3.40 22.52 -7.28
N ALA A 484 2.56 21.57 -7.65
CA ALA A 484 1.40 21.16 -6.84
C ALA A 484 1.43 19.66 -6.59
N ILE A 485 0.98 19.25 -5.41
CA ILE A 485 0.85 17.85 -5.00
C ILE A 485 -0.60 17.63 -4.56
N ASP A 486 -1.14 16.47 -4.92
CA ASP A 486 -2.46 16.04 -4.48
C ASP A 486 -2.49 14.54 -4.17
N GLU A 487 -3.50 14.11 -3.40
CA GLU A 487 -3.85 12.70 -3.19
C GLU A 487 -2.67 11.81 -2.82
N VAL A 488 -1.98 12.13 -1.72
CA VAL A 488 -0.78 11.39 -1.28
C VAL A 488 -1.22 10.15 -0.51
N TYR A 489 -0.94 8.96 -1.05
CA TYR A 489 -1.22 7.67 -0.44
C TYR A 489 0.04 6.93 -0.02
N PHE A 490 -0.03 6.28 1.14
CA PHE A 490 0.93 5.27 1.59
C PHE A 490 0.22 3.97 1.92
N PHE A 491 0.73 2.87 1.38
CA PHE A 491 0.27 1.51 1.68
C PHE A 491 1.43 0.71 2.28
N ASP A 492 1.14 -0.16 3.25
CA ASP A 492 2.09 -1.14 3.81
C ASP A 492 2.23 -2.41 2.96
N ALA A 493 1.92 -2.30 1.66
CA ALA A 493 1.99 -3.38 0.69
C ALA A 493 2.38 -2.85 -0.70
N ALA A 494 2.93 -3.73 -1.54
CA ALA A 494 3.14 -3.45 -2.95
C ALA A 494 1.83 -3.63 -3.72
N LEU A 495 1.28 -2.53 -4.26
CA LEU A 495 0.10 -2.57 -5.12
C LEU A 495 0.45 -3.19 -6.48
N THR A 496 -0.53 -3.86 -7.09
CA THR A 496 -0.38 -4.35 -8.46
C THR A 496 -0.50 -3.20 -9.46
N ALA A 497 -0.07 -3.42 -10.72
CA ALA A 497 -0.24 -2.42 -11.78
C ALA A 497 -1.72 -2.08 -12.04
N ASP A 498 -2.63 -3.01 -11.78
CA ASP A 498 -4.07 -2.79 -11.93
C ASP A 498 -4.64 -1.98 -10.76
N ASP A 499 -4.17 -2.23 -9.54
CA ASP A 499 -4.52 -1.44 -8.35
C ASP A 499 -4.03 0.01 -8.49
N VAL A 500 -2.81 0.21 -8.99
CA VAL A 500 -2.26 1.54 -9.29
C VAL A 500 -3.11 2.25 -10.34
N ARG A 501 -3.57 1.54 -11.37
CA ARG A 501 -4.45 2.12 -12.40
C ARG A 501 -5.82 2.47 -11.84
N HIS A 502 -6.40 1.61 -11.01
CA HIS A 502 -7.67 1.86 -10.34
C HIS A 502 -7.56 3.11 -9.46
N LEU A 503 -6.57 3.14 -8.56
CA LEU A 503 -6.31 4.28 -7.68
C LEU A 503 -6.18 5.59 -8.46
N MET A 504 -5.41 5.59 -9.55
CA MET A 504 -5.28 6.76 -10.42
C MET A 504 -6.62 7.22 -11.01
N GLN A 505 -7.47 6.29 -11.46
CA GLN A 505 -8.69 6.64 -12.17
C GLN A 505 -9.84 7.06 -11.25
N THR A 506 -9.90 6.47 -10.07
CA THR A 506 -11.06 6.60 -9.18
C THR A 506 -10.74 7.43 -7.94
N ASN A 507 -9.47 7.56 -7.55
CA ASN A 507 -9.07 8.02 -6.22
C ASN A 507 -9.68 7.18 -5.09
N HIS A 508 -9.89 5.90 -5.34
CA HIS A 508 -10.38 4.95 -4.35
C HIS A 508 -9.39 3.81 -4.21
N VAL A 509 -9.25 3.30 -2.99
CA VAL A 509 -8.42 2.14 -2.71
C VAL A 509 -9.18 0.87 -3.12
N PRO A 510 -8.59 -0.03 -3.93
CA PRO A 510 -9.20 -1.31 -4.28
C PRO A 510 -9.66 -2.08 -3.03
N GLY A 511 -10.91 -2.56 -3.03
CA GLY A 511 -11.53 -3.22 -1.86
C GLY A 511 -12.22 -2.26 -0.87
N TYR A 512 -12.10 -0.94 -1.06
CA TYR A 512 -12.84 0.10 -0.34
C TYR A 512 -13.79 0.85 -1.29
N GLU A 513 -14.86 0.18 -1.73
CA GLU A 513 -15.98 0.89 -2.37
C GLU A 513 -16.87 1.47 -1.26
N GLY A 514 -16.96 2.80 -1.21
CA GLY A 514 -17.60 3.57 -0.13
C GLY A 514 -19.07 3.25 0.14
N GLU A 515 -19.48 3.48 1.39
CA GLU A 515 -20.86 3.42 1.90
C GLU A 515 -21.83 4.43 1.26
#